data_AF-A0ABD6QWT7-F1
#
_entry.id   AF-A0ABD6QWT7-F1
#
_cell.length_a   1.000
_cell.length_b   1.000
_cell.length_c   1.000
_cell.angle_alpha   90.00
_cell.angle_beta   90.00
_cell.angle_gamma   90.00
#
_symmetry.space_group_name_H-M   'P 1'
#
loop_
_entity.id
_entity.type
_entity.pdbx_description
1 polymer ?
#
loop_
_entity_poly.entity_id
_entity_poly.type
_entity_poly.pdbx_seq_one_letter_code
_entity_poly.pdbx_strand_id
1 'polypeptide(L)'
;EYVREYRSLSRIQKEKLKELVQDYCNPNHFNGNKLDKRDYHNWKNQAQQIFSLLEQSVFFETNKERLILKTLNEESKQNDKKLKRSIKEKALYFEKHSVKKEKGFELHHIVPLCLARSVEEFDLLDKWENLIYIDAFNHAKISQTQNKHLCLYFENCDVILSKGLKEEQESLYFTYIENVLYKLDLQNTMLKYNKDLLYSKNG
;
A
#
# COMPACT_ATOMS: atom_id res chain seq x y z
N GLU A 1 13.93 -2.68 -22.04
CA GLU A 1 12.96 -3.78 -22.00
C GLU A 1 12.27 -3.86 -20.63
N TYR A 2 12.99 -4.23 -19.57
CA TYR A 2 12.46 -4.39 -18.20
C TYR A 2 11.66 -3.22 -17.61
N VAL A 3 11.98 -1.96 -17.94
CA VAL A 3 11.19 -0.80 -17.48
C VAL A 3 9.76 -0.84 -18.02
N ARG A 4 9.56 -1.28 -19.26
CA ARG A 4 8.22 -1.38 -19.86
C ARG A 4 7.44 -2.54 -19.24
N GLU A 5 8.10 -3.67 -19.05
CA GLU A 5 7.52 -4.83 -18.35
C GLU A 5 7.09 -4.47 -16.93
N TYR A 6 7.98 -3.81 -16.17
CA TYR A 6 7.66 -3.34 -14.82
C TYR A 6 6.42 -2.44 -14.80
N ARG A 7 6.31 -1.50 -15.74
CA ARG A 7 5.14 -0.61 -15.83
C ARG A 7 3.84 -1.39 -16.06
N SER A 8 3.89 -2.46 -16.86
CA SER A 8 2.73 -3.30 -17.18
C SER A 8 2.21 -4.16 -16.02
N LEU A 9 3.01 -4.32 -14.95
CA LEU A 9 2.64 -5.09 -13.77
C LEU A 9 1.52 -4.40 -12.97
N SER A 10 0.61 -5.20 -12.41
CA SER A 10 -0.39 -4.74 -11.44
C SER A 10 0.27 -4.30 -10.13
N ARG A 11 -0.48 -3.64 -9.24
CA ARG A 11 0.06 -3.18 -7.96
C ARG A 11 0.57 -4.33 -7.10
N ILE A 12 -0.18 -5.43 -7.03
CA ILE A 12 0.23 -6.64 -6.29
C ILE A 12 1.51 -7.23 -6.89
N GLN A 13 1.60 -7.32 -8.22
CA GLN A 13 2.79 -7.85 -8.89
C GLN A 13 4.02 -6.97 -8.63
N LYS A 14 3.84 -5.64 -8.62
CA LYS A 14 4.91 -4.69 -8.28
C LYS A 14 5.36 -4.83 -6.83
N GLU A 15 4.43 -5.00 -5.87
CA GLU A 15 4.80 -5.27 -4.48
C GLU A 15 5.49 -6.63 -4.32
N LYS A 16 5.02 -7.68 -5.02
CA LYS A 16 5.69 -8.99 -4.98
C LYS A 16 7.09 -8.94 -5.57
N LEU A 17 7.28 -8.26 -6.69
CA LEU A 17 8.59 -8.04 -7.28
C LEU A 17 9.51 -7.27 -6.32
N LYS A 18 8.99 -6.25 -5.63
CA LYS A 18 9.74 -5.52 -4.61
C LYS A 18 10.17 -6.43 -3.46
N GLU A 19 9.29 -7.29 -2.95
CA GLU A 19 9.66 -8.29 -1.94
C GLU A 19 10.76 -9.23 -2.45
N LEU A 20 10.63 -9.75 -3.67
CA LEU A 20 11.63 -10.64 -4.28
C LEU A 20 12.98 -9.95 -4.45
N VAL A 21 12.99 -8.70 -4.89
CA VAL A 21 14.23 -7.91 -5.04
C VAL A 21 14.84 -7.61 -3.68
N GLN A 22 14.03 -7.25 -2.67
CA GLN A 22 14.52 -6.99 -1.32
C GLN A 22 15.13 -8.23 -0.68
N ASP A 23 14.49 -9.39 -0.85
CA ASP A 23 14.97 -10.68 -0.37
C ASP A 23 16.27 -11.09 -1.08
N TYR A 24 16.29 -11.02 -2.41
CA TYR A 24 17.47 -11.28 -3.24
C TYR A 24 18.65 -10.36 -2.91
N CYS A 25 18.37 -9.10 -2.57
CA CYS A 25 19.39 -8.10 -2.24
C CYS A 25 19.73 -8.05 -0.74
N ASN A 26 19.20 -8.95 0.10
CA ASN A 26 19.52 -8.97 1.52
C ASN A 26 20.90 -9.61 1.75
N PRO A 27 21.89 -8.88 2.29
CA PRO A 27 23.23 -9.43 2.54
C PRO A 27 23.23 -10.62 3.52
N ASN A 28 22.24 -10.69 4.41
CA ASN A 28 22.11 -11.79 5.37
C ASN A 28 21.64 -13.10 4.72
N HIS A 29 21.06 -13.04 3.52
CA HIS A 29 20.61 -14.23 2.77
C HIS A 29 21.69 -14.76 1.80
N PHE A 30 22.86 -14.12 1.75
CA PHE A 30 23.97 -14.59 0.93
C PHE A 30 24.61 -15.83 1.56
N ASN A 31 24.68 -16.91 0.78
CA ASN A 31 25.42 -18.12 1.13
C ASN A 31 26.42 -18.43 0.00
N GLY A 32 27.72 -18.49 0.32
CA GLY A 32 28.79 -18.65 -0.67
C GLY A 32 30.12 -18.05 -0.21
N ASN A 33 31.13 -18.13 -1.09
CA ASN A 33 32.48 -17.66 -0.78
C ASN A 33 32.63 -16.15 -1.03
N LYS A 34 33.70 -15.54 -0.50
CA LYS A 34 33.99 -14.10 -0.64
C LYS A 34 34.05 -13.63 -2.11
N LEU A 35 34.38 -14.53 -3.05
CA LEU A 35 34.42 -14.25 -4.49
C LEU A 35 33.02 -14.10 -5.10
N ASP A 36 32.03 -14.78 -4.53
CA ASP A 36 30.63 -14.76 -5.00
C ASP A 36 29.79 -13.73 -4.21
N LYS A 37 30.37 -13.17 -3.15
CA LYS A 37 29.72 -12.19 -2.29
C LYS A 37 29.51 -10.90 -3.08
N ARG A 38 28.25 -10.55 -3.31
CA ARG A 38 27.89 -9.27 -3.92
C ARG A 38 28.45 -8.13 -3.08
N ASP A 39 29.07 -7.17 -3.76
CA ASP A 39 29.59 -5.98 -3.13
C ASP A 39 28.47 -4.97 -2.87
N TYR A 40 27.64 -5.27 -1.88
CA TYR A 40 26.51 -4.44 -1.47
C TYR A 40 26.95 -3.03 -1.06
N HIS A 41 28.14 -2.89 -0.47
CA HIS A 41 28.68 -1.60 -0.09
C HIS A 41 29.02 -0.77 -1.33
N ASN A 42 29.67 -1.37 -2.32
CA ASN A 42 29.94 -0.69 -3.58
C ASN A 42 28.65 -0.32 -4.32
N TRP A 43 27.64 -1.20 -4.37
CA TRP A 43 26.36 -0.87 -4.99
C TRP A 43 25.64 0.28 -4.28
N LYS A 44 25.63 0.29 -2.94
CA LYS A 44 25.10 1.40 -2.14
C LYS A 44 25.84 2.70 -2.41
N ASN A 45 27.17 2.66 -2.44
CA ASN A 45 28.01 3.83 -2.69
C ASN A 45 27.76 4.40 -4.10
N GLN A 46 27.68 3.55 -5.11
CA GLN A 46 27.37 3.95 -6.48
C GLN A 46 25.96 4.56 -6.60
N ALA A 47 24.95 3.96 -5.94
CA ALA A 47 23.60 4.53 -5.91
C ALA A 47 23.57 5.91 -5.23
N GLN A 48 24.27 6.07 -4.11
CA GLN A 48 24.41 7.38 -3.45
C GLN A 48 25.11 8.40 -4.34
N GLN A 49 26.15 8.00 -5.07
CA GLN A 49 26.84 8.88 -6.02
C GLN A 49 25.92 9.34 -7.15
N ILE A 50 25.09 8.44 -7.70
CA ILE A 50 24.07 8.79 -8.70
C ILE A 50 23.08 9.79 -8.12
N PHE A 51 22.63 9.61 -6.87
CA PHE A 51 21.71 10.55 -6.21
C PHE A 51 22.35 11.92 -6.05
N SER A 52 23.63 11.98 -5.63
CA SER A 52 24.37 13.24 -5.53
C SER A 52 24.54 13.94 -6.88
N LEU A 53 24.74 13.19 -7.97
CA LEU A 53 24.79 13.77 -9.33
C LEU A 53 23.42 14.31 -9.78
N LEU A 54 22.34 13.59 -9.47
CA LEU A 54 20.98 14.04 -9.80
C LEU A 54 20.58 15.27 -8.99
N GLU A 55 21.02 15.37 -7.73
CA GLU A 55 20.81 16.54 -6.86
C GLU A 55 21.45 17.82 -7.41
N GLN A 56 22.58 17.70 -8.14
CA GLN A 56 23.20 18.84 -8.82
C GLN A 56 22.34 19.40 -9.96
N SER A 57 21.33 18.66 -10.42
CA SER A 57 20.39 19.16 -11.41
C SER A 57 19.32 20.07 -10.79
N VAL A 58 18.80 20.97 -11.60
CA VAL A 58 17.67 21.84 -11.21
C VAL A 58 16.35 21.07 -11.05
N PHE A 59 16.29 19.82 -11.52
CA PHE A 59 15.07 19.02 -11.55
C PHE A 59 14.92 18.07 -10.36
N PHE A 60 15.96 17.86 -9.55
CA PHE A 60 15.87 16.92 -8.43
C PHE A 60 16.36 17.52 -7.11
N GLU A 61 15.79 17.07 -6.01
CA GLU A 61 16.30 17.24 -4.63
C GLU A 61 16.41 15.87 -3.96
N THR A 62 17.25 15.77 -2.95
CA THR A 62 17.37 14.55 -2.14
C THR A 62 16.86 14.83 -0.72
N ASN A 63 16.12 13.87 -0.15
CA ASN A 63 15.80 13.84 1.28
C ASN A 63 16.29 12.52 1.87
N LYS A 64 17.50 12.56 2.44
CA LYS A 64 18.24 11.45 3.06
C LYS A 64 18.42 10.22 2.14
N GLU A 65 17.34 9.47 1.93
CA GLU A 65 17.31 8.20 1.19
C GLU A 65 16.38 8.25 -0.04
N ARG A 66 15.78 9.40 -0.34
CA ARG A 66 14.84 9.56 -1.45
C ARG A 66 15.29 10.65 -2.40
N LEU A 67 15.16 10.39 -3.70
CA LEU A 67 15.25 11.39 -4.75
C LEU A 67 13.84 11.89 -5.06
N ILE A 68 13.66 13.21 -5.09
CA ILE A 68 12.39 13.88 -5.33
C ILE A 68 12.56 14.72 -6.60
N LEU A 69 11.58 14.65 -7.51
CA LEU A 69 11.53 15.50 -8.69
C LEU A 69 10.98 16.88 -8.28
N LYS A 70 11.81 17.92 -8.41
CA LYS A 70 11.40 19.33 -8.33
C LYS A 70 10.43 19.61 -9.46
N THR A 71 9.15 19.68 -9.14
CA THR A 71 8.13 20.12 -10.09
C THR A 71 8.15 21.65 -10.19
N LEU A 72 8.11 22.20 -11.40
CA LEU A 72 8.16 23.66 -11.67
C LEU A 72 6.87 24.41 -11.27
N ASN A 73 5.85 23.70 -10.78
CA ASN A 73 4.58 24.30 -10.39
C ASN A 73 4.60 24.59 -8.89
N GLU A 74 4.52 25.86 -8.50
CA GLU A 74 4.36 26.26 -7.09
C GLU A 74 3.09 25.68 -6.43
N GLU A 75 2.16 25.11 -7.21
CA GLU A 75 1.03 24.33 -6.71
C GLU A 75 1.45 23.02 -6.02
N SER A 76 2.59 22.42 -6.38
CA SER A 76 3.09 21.22 -5.70
C SER A 76 3.68 21.51 -4.32
N LYS A 77 4.11 22.77 -4.06
CA LYS A 77 4.46 23.23 -2.69
C LYS A 77 3.23 23.31 -1.78
N GLN A 78 2.00 23.39 -2.31
CA GLN A 78 0.79 23.24 -1.49
C GLN A 78 0.51 21.78 -1.10
N ASN A 79 1.06 20.81 -1.84
CA ASN A 79 0.89 19.38 -1.55
C ASN A 79 1.79 18.87 -0.41
N ASP A 80 2.71 19.70 0.10
CA ASP A 80 3.41 19.46 1.37
C ASP A 80 2.53 19.68 2.61
N LYS A 81 1.27 20.11 2.44
CA LYS A 81 0.23 19.83 3.44
C LYS A 81 0.06 18.31 3.48
N LYS A 82 0.82 17.65 4.35
CA LYS A 82 0.71 16.24 4.76
C LYS A 82 -0.69 15.72 4.43
N LEU A 83 -0.83 15.00 3.32
CA LEU A 83 -2.12 14.57 2.78
C LEU A 83 -2.94 13.97 3.93
N LYS A 84 -3.96 14.71 4.36
CA LYS A 84 -4.75 14.34 5.54
C LYS A 84 -5.88 13.45 5.05
N ARG A 85 -6.04 12.30 5.72
CA ARG A 85 -7.18 11.40 5.48
C ARG A 85 -8.49 12.20 5.53
N SER A 86 -9.34 11.97 4.55
CA SER A 86 -10.59 12.65 4.33
C SER A 86 -11.55 12.37 5.48
N ILE A 87 -11.90 13.43 6.22
CA ILE A 87 -12.95 13.35 7.26
C ILE A 87 -14.30 13.03 6.59
N LYS A 88 -14.51 13.52 5.37
CA LYS A 88 -15.73 13.29 4.58
C LYS A 88 -15.93 11.81 4.27
N GLU A 89 -14.90 11.13 3.79
CA GLU A 89 -15.01 9.72 3.35
C GLU A 89 -15.19 8.80 4.57
N LYS A 90 -14.60 9.14 5.72
CA LYS A 90 -14.91 8.46 6.99
C LYS A 90 -16.37 8.63 7.41
N ALA A 91 -16.92 9.85 7.32
CA ALA A 91 -18.33 10.08 7.63
C ALA A 91 -19.24 9.32 6.65
N LEU A 92 -18.87 9.32 5.37
CA LEU A 92 -19.59 8.63 4.31
C LEU A 92 -19.62 7.11 4.52
N TYR A 93 -18.53 6.51 5.02
CA TYR A 93 -18.54 5.10 5.41
C TYR A 93 -19.66 4.80 6.41
N PHE A 94 -19.74 5.54 7.53
CA PHE A 94 -20.77 5.29 8.54
C PHE A 94 -22.19 5.53 8.01
N GLU A 95 -22.37 6.52 7.12
CA GLU A 95 -23.64 6.78 6.46
C GLU A 95 -24.06 5.60 5.55
N LYS A 96 -23.19 5.21 4.60
CA LYS A 96 -23.47 4.15 3.62
C LYS A 96 -23.66 2.79 4.28
N HIS A 97 -22.80 2.48 5.25
CA HIS A 97 -22.85 1.22 5.97
C HIS A 97 -23.93 1.18 7.05
N SER A 98 -24.52 2.32 7.41
CA SER A 98 -25.51 2.40 8.49
C SER A 98 -24.99 1.80 9.81
N VAL A 99 -23.68 1.91 10.04
CA VAL A 99 -22.98 1.39 11.23
C VAL A 99 -22.78 2.55 12.21
N LYS A 100 -22.99 2.29 13.50
CA LYS A 100 -22.69 3.26 14.55
C LYS A 100 -21.24 3.10 15.01
N LYS A 101 -20.64 4.18 15.48
CA LYS A 101 -19.31 4.11 16.09
C LYS A 101 -19.37 3.30 17.37
N GLU A 102 -18.54 2.28 17.45
CA GLU A 102 -18.37 1.42 18.61
C GLU A 102 -17.00 1.62 19.26
N LYS A 103 -16.97 1.50 20.59
CA LYS A 103 -15.72 1.65 21.34
C LYS A 103 -14.83 0.45 21.04
N GLY A 104 -13.57 0.72 20.71
CA GLY A 104 -12.61 -0.34 20.38
C GLY A 104 -12.63 -0.77 18.92
N PHE A 105 -13.38 -0.09 18.05
CA PHE A 105 -13.33 -0.29 16.60
C PHE A 105 -12.75 0.93 15.87
N GLU A 106 -12.01 0.68 14.80
CA GLU A 106 -11.29 1.66 13.99
C GLU A 106 -11.50 1.43 12.50
N LEU A 107 -11.50 2.51 11.71
CA LEU A 107 -11.52 2.43 10.25
C LEU A 107 -10.12 2.15 9.72
N HIS A 108 -10.01 1.11 8.91
CA HIS A 108 -8.79 0.66 8.27
C HIS A 108 -8.92 0.73 6.74
N HIS A 109 -7.89 1.23 6.07
CA HIS A 109 -7.79 1.21 4.61
C HIS A 109 -7.30 -0.16 4.14
N ILE A 110 -8.12 -0.92 3.41
CA ILE A 110 -7.78 -2.25 2.89
C ILE A 110 -6.51 -2.17 2.03
N VAL A 111 -6.52 -1.27 1.05
CA VAL A 111 -5.34 -0.88 0.28
C VAL A 111 -4.73 0.38 0.93
N PRO A 112 -3.55 0.29 1.55
CA PRO A 112 -2.99 1.39 2.35
C PRO A 112 -2.68 2.64 1.53
N LEU A 113 -2.98 3.80 2.10
CA LEU A 113 -2.64 5.11 1.50
C LEU A 113 -1.15 5.27 1.20
N CYS A 114 -0.27 4.61 1.96
CA CYS A 114 1.19 4.68 1.75
C CYS A 114 1.66 4.03 0.43
N LEU A 115 0.78 3.30 -0.26
CA LEU A 115 1.07 2.75 -1.59
C LEU A 115 0.82 3.77 -2.72
N ALA A 116 0.13 4.89 -2.45
CA ALA A 116 -0.15 5.93 -3.44
C ALA A 116 1.15 6.52 -4.04
N ARG A 117 1.16 6.68 -5.36
CA ARG A 117 2.31 7.22 -6.13
C ARG A 117 2.07 8.62 -6.67
N SER A 118 0.83 9.08 -6.61
CA SER A 118 0.41 10.43 -6.97
C SER A 118 -0.71 10.90 -6.05
N VAL A 119 -1.09 12.17 -6.17
CA VAL A 119 -2.21 12.75 -5.42
C VAL A 119 -3.52 12.12 -5.89
N GLU A 120 -3.67 11.90 -7.19
CA GLU A 120 -4.85 11.25 -7.77
C GLU A 120 -4.98 9.81 -7.27
N GLU A 121 -3.89 9.05 -7.19
CA GLU A 121 -3.90 7.73 -6.56
C GLU A 121 -4.27 7.82 -5.07
N PHE A 122 -3.77 8.81 -4.35
CA PHE A 122 -4.11 8.99 -2.93
C PHE A 122 -5.62 9.19 -2.76
N ASP A 123 -6.23 10.04 -3.57
CA ASP A 123 -7.67 10.32 -3.54
C ASP A 123 -8.52 9.09 -3.89
N LEU A 124 -8.03 8.22 -4.79
CA LEU A 124 -8.66 6.94 -5.10
C LEU A 124 -8.54 5.95 -3.93
N LEU A 125 -7.41 5.91 -3.24
CA LEU A 125 -7.26 5.05 -2.06
C LEU A 125 -8.05 5.58 -0.86
N ASP A 126 -8.27 6.89 -0.75
CA ASP A 126 -8.97 7.50 0.38
C ASP A 126 -10.50 7.54 0.17
N LYS A 127 -11.07 6.44 -0.35
CA LYS A 127 -12.51 6.27 -0.58
C LYS A 127 -13.13 5.32 0.42
N TRP A 128 -14.40 5.58 0.79
CA TRP A 128 -15.12 4.74 1.75
C TRP A 128 -15.21 3.28 1.32
N GLU A 129 -15.24 2.99 0.02
CA GLU A 129 -15.24 1.63 -0.52
C GLU A 129 -13.95 0.85 -0.20
N ASN A 130 -12.84 1.55 0.04
CA ASN A 130 -11.55 1.00 0.46
C ASN A 130 -11.38 0.98 1.99
N LEU A 131 -12.44 1.30 2.76
CA LEU A 131 -12.41 1.24 4.22
C LEU A 131 -13.14 0.00 4.74
N ILE A 132 -12.66 -0.53 5.87
CA ILE A 132 -13.37 -1.50 6.70
C ILE A 132 -13.35 -1.03 8.15
N TYR A 133 -14.44 -1.28 8.90
CA TYR A 133 -14.52 -0.95 10.32
C TYR A 133 -14.30 -2.20 11.15
N ILE A 134 -13.13 -2.29 11.79
CA ILE A 134 -12.65 -3.49 12.47
C ILE A 134 -12.27 -3.19 13.91
N ASP A 135 -12.27 -4.20 14.77
CA ASP A 135 -11.79 -4.02 16.14
C ASP A 135 -10.30 -3.66 16.20
N ALA A 136 -9.90 -2.95 17.25
CA ALA A 136 -8.56 -2.40 17.41
C ALA A 136 -7.48 -3.49 17.56
N PHE A 137 -7.83 -4.67 18.09
CA PHE A 137 -6.88 -5.77 18.22
C PHE A 137 -6.51 -6.32 16.84
N ASN A 138 -7.51 -6.55 16.00
CA ASN A 138 -7.32 -6.99 14.62
C ASN A 138 -6.68 -5.89 13.75
N HIS A 139 -7.02 -4.62 13.97
CA HIS A 139 -6.31 -3.49 13.33
C HIS A 139 -4.81 -3.48 13.67
N ALA A 140 -4.45 -3.78 14.92
CA ALA A 140 -3.07 -3.89 15.34
C ALA A 140 -2.33 -5.07 14.66
N LYS A 141 -2.99 -6.22 14.49
CA LYS A 141 -2.41 -7.36 13.73
C LYS A 141 -2.08 -6.97 12.29
N ILE A 142 -2.97 -6.27 11.59
CA ILE A 142 -2.70 -5.82 10.23
C ILE A 142 -1.47 -4.91 10.19
N SER A 143 -1.37 -3.97 11.15
CA SER A 143 -0.22 -3.07 11.27
C SER A 143 1.09 -3.83 11.52
N GLN A 144 1.08 -4.86 12.38
CA GLN A 144 2.25 -5.71 12.64
C GLN A 144 2.70 -6.49 11.41
N THR A 145 1.76 -6.84 10.52
CA THR A 145 2.05 -7.50 9.23
C THR A 145 2.46 -6.53 8.13
N GLN A 146 2.77 -5.27 8.48
CA GLN A 146 3.16 -4.18 7.57
C GLN A 146 2.10 -3.86 6.51
N ASN A 147 0.81 -4.10 6.81
CA ASN A 147 -0.31 -3.86 5.89
C ASN A 147 -0.17 -4.63 4.54
N LYS A 148 0.37 -5.85 4.59
CA LYS A 148 0.58 -6.68 3.40
C LYS A 148 -0.68 -7.43 2.93
N HIS A 149 -1.71 -7.51 3.76
CA HIS A 149 -2.96 -8.20 3.48
C HIS A 149 -3.91 -7.30 2.67
N LEU A 150 -3.61 -7.13 1.38
CA LEU A 150 -4.25 -6.16 0.51
C LEU A 150 -5.52 -6.67 -0.18
N CYS A 151 -5.65 -7.99 -0.33
CA CYS A 151 -6.71 -8.59 -1.14
C CYS A 151 -7.96 -8.84 -0.27
N LEU A 152 -9.06 -8.15 -0.58
CA LEU A 152 -10.36 -8.34 0.07
C LEU A 152 -11.12 -9.52 -0.54
N TYR A 153 -11.61 -10.39 0.34
CA TYR A 153 -12.58 -11.44 0.03
C TYR A 153 -13.69 -11.47 1.08
N PHE A 154 -14.77 -12.16 0.76
CA PHE A 154 -15.86 -12.43 1.68
C PHE A 154 -16.19 -13.92 1.64
N GLU A 155 -16.36 -14.52 2.81
CA GLU A 155 -16.91 -15.86 2.98
C GLU A 155 -18.21 -15.71 3.77
N ASN A 156 -19.35 -15.89 3.10
CA ASN A 156 -20.68 -15.52 3.62
C ASN A 156 -20.72 -14.04 4.05
N CYS A 157 -20.75 -13.75 5.35
CA CYS A 157 -20.70 -12.40 5.92
C CYS A 157 -19.32 -12.01 6.48
N ASP A 158 -18.39 -12.95 6.58
CA ASP A 158 -17.08 -12.69 7.18
C ASP A 158 -16.14 -12.04 6.16
N VAL A 159 -15.23 -11.22 6.67
CA VAL A 159 -14.21 -10.53 5.86
C VAL A 159 -12.92 -11.32 5.92
N ILE A 160 -12.28 -11.48 4.76
CA ILE A 160 -10.96 -12.08 4.65
C ILE A 160 -10.03 -11.10 3.96
N LEU A 161 -8.87 -10.83 4.58
CA LEU A 161 -7.78 -10.06 3.96
C LEU A 161 -6.58 -10.97 3.72
N SER A 162 -6.15 -11.11 2.46
CA SER A 162 -5.04 -11.99 2.07
C SER A 162 -3.83 -11.21 1.51
N LYS A 163 -2.62 -11.77 1.68
CA LYS A 163 -1.39 -11.24 1.06
C LYS A 163 -1.31 -11.42 -0.46
N GLY A 164 -2.22 -12.18 -1.07
CA GLY A 164 -2.20 -12.36 -2.53
C GLY A 164 -3.46 -13.00 -3.12
N LEU A 165 -3.30 -13.49 -4.35
CA LEU A 165 -4.39 -13.88 -5.26
C LEU A 165 -5.18 -15.13 -4.84
N LYS A 166 -4.65 -15.94 -3.91
CA LYS A 166 -5.25 -17.20 -3.48
C LYS A 166 -5.50 -17.16 -1.97
N GLU A 167 -6.67 -17.65 -1.56
CA GLU A 167 -7.08 -17.82 -0.15
C GLU A 167 -6.09 -18.67 0.67
N GLU A 168 -5.33 -19.56 0.01
CA GLU A 168 -4.29 -20.41 0.63
C GLU A 168 -3.03 -19.65 1.09
N GLN A 169 -2.91 -18.36 0.78
CA GLN A 169 -1.83 -17.54 1.33
C GLN A 169 -2.18 -17.08 2.75
N GLU A 170 -1.18 -16.56 3.47
CA GLU A 170 -1.37 -15.97 4.80
C GLU A 170 -2.52 -14.94 4.74
N SER A 171 -3.61 -15.26 5.45
CA SER A 171 -4.88 -14.55 5.41
C SER A 171 -5.35 -14.24 6.82
N LEU A 172 -6.00 -13.09 6.99
CA LEU A 172 -6.62 -12.65 8.22
C LEU A 172 -8.14 -12.76 8.07
N TYR A 173 -8.77 -13.38 9.05
CA TYR A 173 -10.21 -13.61 9.10
C TYR A 173 -10.84 -12.70 10.14
N PHE A 174 -11.96 -12.07 9.79
CA PHE A 174 -12.70 -11.20 10.68
C PHE A 174 -14.17 -11.61 10.67
N THR A 175 -14.63 -12.13 11.80
CA THR A 175 -16.02 -12.55 11.99
C THR A 175 -16.93 -11.33 11.98
N TYR A 176 -18.01 -11.39 11.20
CA TYR A 176 -19.01 -10.34 11.14
C TYR A 176 -19.65 -10.10 12.51
N ILE A 177 -19.90 -8.83 12.86
CA ILE A 177 -20.44 -8.37 14.15
C ILE A 177 -19.45 -8.49 15.33
N GLU A 178 -18.56 -9.47 15.33
CA GLU A 178 -17.56 -9.62 16.41
C GLU A 178 -16.30 -8.79 16.15
N ASN A 179 -15.77 -8.82 14.93
CA ASN A 179 -14.49 -8.23 14.58
C ASN A 179 -14.58 -7.20 13.46
N VAL A 180 -15.64 -7.25 12.66
CA VAL A 180 -15.86 -6.34 11.53
C VAL A 180 -17.32 -5.96 11.40
N LEU A 181 -17.56 -4.67 11.11
CA LEU A 181 -18.89 -4.08 11.02
C LEU A 181 -19.05 -3.31 9.71
N TYR A 182 -20.03 -3.73 8.91
CA TYR A 182 -20.32 -3.15 7.61
C TYR A 182 -21.73 -3.55 7.15
N LYS A 183 -22.26 -2.92 6.09
CA LYS A 183 -23.55 -3.32 5.51
C LYS A 183 -23.34 -4.43 4.50
N LEU A 184 -24.01 -5.58 4.69
CA LEU A 184 -23.88 -6.75 3.83
C LEU A 184 -24.17 -6.46 2.34
N ASP A 185 -25.15 -5.60 2.03
CA ASP A 185 -25.47 -5.23 0.64
C ASP A 185 -24.31 -4.55 -0.11
N LEU A 186 -23.29 -4.06 0.59
CA LEU A 186 -22.14 -3.35 0.02
C LEU A 186 -20.95 -4.26 -0.28
N GLN A 187 -21.01 -5.56 0.04
CA GLN A 187 -19.91 -6.51 -0.21
C GLN A 187 -19.40 -6.44 -1.64
N ASN A 188 -20.31 -6.52 -2.63
CA ASN A 188 -19.93 -6.50 -4.04
C ASN A 188 -19.32 -5.16 -4.47
N THR A 189 -19.82 -4.04 -3.93
CA THR A 189 -19.28 -2.71 -4.20
C THR A 189 -17.84 -2.59 -3.69
N MET A 190 -17.60 -3.00 -2.44
CA MET A 190 -16.27 -2.99 -1.84
C MET A 190 -15.33 -3.94 -2.58
N LEU A 191 -15.79 -5.16 -2.86
CA LEU A 191 -14.99 -6.18 -3.55
C LEU A 191 -14.55 -5.70 -4.94
N LYS A 192 -15.47 -5.12 -5.71
CA LYS A 192 -15.17 -4.58 -7.05
C LYS A 192 -14.19 -3.42 -6.95
N TYR A 193 -14.44 -2.46 -6.07
CA TYR A 193 -13.59 -1.28 -5.91
C TYR A 193 -12.15 -1.66 -5.55
N ASN A 194 -11.98 -2.53 -4.54
CA ASN A 194 -10.65 -2.95 -4.07
C ASN A 194 -9.92 -3.82 -5.10
N LYS A 195 -10.64 -4.66 -5.86
CA LYS A 195 -10.05 -5.36 -7.00
C LYS A 195 -9.55 -4.37 -8.06
N ASP A 196 -10.35 -3.37 -8.41
CA ASP A 196 -9.96 -2.36 -9.40
C ASP A 196 -8.73 -1.57 -8.92
N LEU A 197 -8.62 -1.22 -7.63
CA LEU A 197 -7.43 -0.58 -7.06
C LEU A 197 -6.15 -1.41 -7.18
N LEU A 198 -6.25 -2.75 -7.15
CA LEU A 198 -5.09 -3.65 -7.15
C LEU A 198 -4.69 -4.10 -8.56
N TYR A 199 -5.68 -4.26 -9.44
CA TYR A 199 -5.51 -4.85 -10.77
C TYR A 199 -5.61 -3.86 -11.92
N SER A 200 -6.10 -2.63 -11.69
CA SER A 200 -6.03 -1.61 -12.71
C SER A 200 -4.57 -1.36 -13.10
N LYS A 201 -4.30 -1.40 -14.40
CA LYS A 201 -2.98 -1.09 -14.97
C LYS A 201 -2.73 0.42 -15.09
N ASN A 202 -3.60 1.23 -14.50
CA ASN A 202 -3.54 2.68 -14.61
C ASN A 202 -2.48 3.20 -13.64
N GLY A 203 -1.25 3.24 -14.14
CA GLY A 203 -0.07 3.91 -13.60
C GLY A 203 1.00 4.01 -14.67
#